data_AF-X1J2M3-F1
#
_entry.id   AF-X1J2M3-F1
#
_cell.length_a   1.000
_cell.length_b   1.000
_cell.length_c   1.000
_cell.angle_alpha   90.00
_cell.angle_beta   90.00
_cell.angle_gamma   90.00
#
_symmetry.space_group_name_H-M   'P 1'
#
loop_
_entity.id
_entity.type
_entity.pdbx_description
1 polymer ?
#
loop_
_entity_poly.entity_id
_entity_poly.type
_entity_poly.pdbx_seq_one_letter_code
_entity_poly.pdbx_strand_id
1 'polypeptide(L)'
;IGVATRNLLDIKAILDKAGVKFWLMFGTFLGAYRDGSIIPWDGDTDLGIYFEDSPKLLGCRDEITKMGFEGGSGIVMETLYRDGEHTDFYFIYLMGNERTWLNFRFPADAFETLNTIRFLDTTWRILNNPEKWLSYIYGKDWRTPIVGKHAELPRGDDWRGK
;
A
#
# COMPACT_ATOMS: atom_id res chain seq x y z
N ILE A 1 8.16 11.52 -15.96
CA ILE A 1 7.54 10.69 -14.90
C ILE A 1 7.94 11.29 -13.56
N GLY A 2 7.00 11.45 -12.62
CA GLY A 2 7.31 12.03 -11.30
C GLY A 2 8.24 11.13 -10.48
N VAL A 3 8.90 11.68 -9.46
CA VAL A 3 9.84 10.92 -8.62
C VAL A 3 9.11 9.77 -7.91
N ALA A 4 7.96 10.04 -7.26
CA ALA A 4 7.11 9.04 -6.64
C ALA A 4 6.71 7.91 -7.61
N THR A 5 6.30 8.25 -8.84
CA THR A 5 5.92 7.27 -9.86
C THR A 5 7.08 6.37 -10.27
N ARG A 6 8.27 6.94 -10.47
CA ARG A 6 9.48 6.19 -10.79
C ARG A 6 9.90 5.30 -9.63
N ASN A 7 9.86 5.82 -8.39
CA ASN A 7 10.17 5.06 -7.18
C ASN A 7 9.26 3.83 -7.04
N LEU A 8 7.96 4.04 -7.21
CA LEU A 8 6.96 2.98 -7.14
C LEU A 8 7.19 1.89 -8.20
N LEU A 9 7.49 2.26 -9.45
CA LEU A 9 7.77 1.29 -10.52
C LEU A 9 9.08 0.51 -10.29
N ASP A 10 10.13 1.18 -9.84
CA ASP A 10 11.42 0.56 -9.56
C ASP A 10 11.31 -0.45 -8.39
N ILE A 11 10.66 -0.05 -7.30
CA ILE A 11 10.35 -0.94 -6.18
C ILE A 11 9.54 -2.14 -6.65
N LYS A 12 8.49 -1.92 -7.46
CA LYS A 12 7.68 -3.00 -8.02
C LYS A 12 8.53 -4.02 -8.77
N ALA A 13 9.45 -3.56 -9.61
CA ALA A 13 10.31 -4.44 -10.41
C ALA A 13 11.19 -5.35 -9.52
N ILE A 14 11.76 -4.81 -8.44
CA ILE A 14 12.55 -5.58 -7.48
C ILE A 14 11.67 -6.62 -6.76
N LEU A 15 10.51 -6.19 -6.25
CA LEU A 15 9.63 -7.05 -5.47
C LEU A 15 9.00 -8.17 -6.31
N ASP A 16 8.60 -7.88 -7.55
CA ASP A 16 8.10 -8.87 -8.49
C ASP A 16 9.15 -9.94 -8.79
N LYS A 17 10.41 -9.52 -9.05
CA LYS A 17 11.54 -10.41 -9.30
C LYS A 17 11.84 -11.29 -8.09
N ALA A 18 11.69 -10.77 -6.88
CA ALA A 18 11.89 -11.50 -5.63
C ALA A 18 10.69 -12.35 -5.20
N GLY A 19 9.56 -12.29 -5.93
CA GLY A 19 8.35 -13.04 -5.58
C GLY A 19 7.71 -12.59 -4.26
N VAL A 20 7.87 -11.31 -3.91
CA VAL A 20 7.20 -10.69 -2.77
C VAL A 20 5.74 -10.42 -3.14
N LYS A 21 4.78 -10.82 -2.29
CA LYS A 21 3.37 -10.49 -2.52
C LYS A 21 3.04 -9.16 -1.83
N PHE A 22 2.80 -8.13 -2.65
CA PHE A 22 2.44 -6.78 -2.22
C PHE A 22 1.27 -6.22 -3.06
N TRP A 23 0.65 -5.15 -2.57
CA TRP A 23 -0.49 -4.46 -3.22
C TRP A 23 -0.47 -2.96 -2.92
N LEU A 24 -1.19 -2.18 -3.72
CA LEU A 24 -1.35 -0.74 -3.46
C LEU A 24 -2.19 -0.52 -2.21
N MET A 25 -1.75 0.39 -1.34
CA MET A 25 -2.47 0.81 -0.13
C MET A 25 -2.79 2.30 -0.19
N PHE A 26 -3.62 2.75 0.76
CA PHE A 26 -3.92 4.15 1.05
C PHE A 26 -3.98 5.10 -0.17
N GLY A 27 -3.22 6.20 -0.17
CA GLY A 27 -3.33 7.28 -1.13
C GLY A 27 -2.99 6.80 -2.54
N THR A 28 -2.02 5.89 -2.65
CA THR A 28 -1.64 5.27 -3.92
C THR A 28 -2.76 4.41 -4.49
N PHE A 29 -3.44 3.61 -3.68
CA PHE A 29 -4.59 2.82 -4.11
C PHE A 29 -5.77 3.71 -4.50
N LEU A 30 -6.08 4.73 -3.68
CA LEU A 30 -7.15 5.69 -3.96
C LEU A 30 -6.92 6.39 -5.30
N GLY A 31 -5.72 6.93 -5.52
CA GLY A 31 -5.36 7.60 -6.77
C GLY A 31 -5.43 6.67 -7.97
N ALA A 32 -4.84 5.48 -7.86
CA ALA A 32 -4.87 4.48 -8.94
C ALA A 32 -6.29 4.07 -9.33
N TYR A 33 -7.19 3.90 -8.35
CA TYR A 33 -8.54 3.41 -8.60
C TYR A 33 -9.52 4.53 -9.00
N ARG A 34 -9.43 5.71 -8.37
CA ARG A 34 -10.36 6.82 -8.61
C ARG A 34 -9.94 7.68 -9.79
N ASP A 35 -8.67 8.04 -9.84
CA ASP A 35 -8.15 9.08 -10.74
C ASP A 35 -7.33 8.48 -11.89
N GLY A 36 -6.89 7.22 -11.75
CA GLY A 36 -5.96 6.59 -12.70
C GLY A 36 -4.56 7.20 -12.65
N SER A 37 -4.24 7.96 -11.60
CA SER A 37 -2.97 8.68 -11.42
C SER A 37 -2.49 8.62 -9.96
N ILE A 38 -1.21 8.93 -9.72
CA ILE A 38 -0.79 9.31 -8.35
C ILE A 38 -1.48 10.64 -8.01
N ILE A 39 -1.85 10.82 -6.74
CA ILE A 39 -2.49 12.05 -6.27
C ILE A 39 -1.49 13.20 -6.41
N PRO A 40 -1.80 14.31 -7.12
CA PRO A 40 -0.77 15.29 -7.54
C PRO A 40 -0.03 16.02 -6.42
N TRP A 41 -0.65 16.14 -5.24
CA TRP A 41 -0.07 16.79 -4.06
C TRP A 41 0.46 15.78 -3.04
N ASP A 42 0.50 14.51 -3.40
CA ASP A 42 1.02 13.42 -2.58
C ASP A 42 2.42 13.05 -3.10
N GLY A 43 3.42 13.18 -2.23
CA GLY A 43 4.81 12.80 -2.52
C GLY A 43 5.08 11.32 -2.20
N ASP A 44 4.18 10.69 -1.47
CA ASP A 44 4.41 9.38 -0.88
C ASP A 44 3.71 8.29 -1.68
N THR A 45 4.25 7.08 -1.60
CA THR A 45 3.66 5.89 -2.22
C THR A 45 3.47 4.79 -1.19
N ASP A 46 2.31 4.16 -1.18
CA ASP A 46 1.89 3.26 -0.12
C ASP A 46 1.72 1.83 -0.64
N LEU A 47 2.46 0.89 -0.06
CA LEU A 47 2.39 -0.53 -0.37
C LEU A 47 2.05 -1.35 0.86
N GLY A 48 1.11 -2.28 0.72
CA GLY A 48 0.85 -3.32 1.71
C GLY A 48 1.68 -4.55 1.41
N ILE A 49 2.23 -5.17 2.45
CA ILE A 49 2.92 -6.46 2.39
C ILE A 49 2.45 -7.31 3.56
N TYR A 50 2.32 -8.62 3.36
CA TYR A 50 2.12 -9.50 4.51
C TYR A 50 3.38 -9.57 5.36
N PHE A 51 3.22 -9.54 6.68
CA PHE A 51 4.36 -9.62 7.57
C PHE A 51 5.17 -10.91 7.37
N GLU A 52 4.54 -12.03 7.00
CA GLU A 52 5.25 -13.29 6.73
C GLU A 52 6.19 -13.21 5.51
N ASP A 53 5.93 -12.30 4.58
CA ASP A 53 6.76 -12.03 3.41
C ASP A 53 7.85 -10.96 3.69
N SER A 54 7.89 -10.36 4.89
CA SER A 54 8.91 -9.38 5.27
C SER A 54 10.37 -9.89 5.14
N PRO A 55 10.71 -11.18 5.36
CA PRO A 55 12.07 -11.66 5.10
C PRO A 55 12.48 -11.58 3.63
N LYS A 56 11.52 -11.69 2.69
CA LYS A 56 11.80 -11.52 1.25
C LYS A 56 12.07 -10.06 0.91
N LEU A 57 11.32 -9.13 1.51
CA LEU A 57 11.59 -7.69 1.40
C LEU A 57 12.99 -7.36 1.96
N LEU A 58 13.36 -7.94 3.11
CA LEU A 58 14.69 -7.81 3.68
C LEU A 58 15.77 -8.36 2.73
N GLY A 59 15.51 -9.49 2.07
CA GLY A 59 16.39 -10.03 1.02
C GLY A 59 16.58 -9.12 -0.20
N CYS A 60 15.68 -8.15 -0.41
CA CYS A 60 15.78 -7.17 -1.49
C CYS A 60 16.64 -5.94 -1.12
N ARG A 61 17.08 -5.80 0.15
CA ARG A 61 17.72 -4.58 0.66
C ARG A 61 18.94 -4.17 -0.16
N ASP A 62 19.80 -5.12 -0.52
CA ASP A 62 20.99 -4.82 -1.32
C ASP A 62 20.64 -4.24 -2.70
N GLU A 63 19.61 -4.76 -3.37
CA GLU A 63 19.16 -4.27 -4.68
C GLU A 63 18.49 -2.90 -4.55
N ILE A 64 17.66 -2.73 -3.53
CA ILE A 64 17.00 -1.46 -3.18
C ILE A 64 18.05 -0.37 -2.91
N THR A 65 19.06 -0.64 -2.08
CA THR A 65 20.12 0.33 -1.77
C THR A 65 20.99 0.64 -2.99
N LYS A 66 21.30 -0.34 -3.84
CA LYS A 66 22.02 -0.09 -5.11
C LYS A 66 21.26 0.83 -6.06
N MET A 67 19.93 0.87 -5.97
CA MET A 67 19.08 1.78 -6.73
C MET A 67 18.94 3.17 -6.11
N GLY A 68 19.69 3.47 -5.04
CA GLY A 68 19.74 4.77 -4.38
C GLY A 68 18.64 5.00 -3.34
N PHE A 69 17.91 3.95 -2.94
CA PHE A 69 16.97 4.06 -1.83
C PHE A 69 17.69 3.97 -0.49
N GLU A 70 17.30 4.84 0.43
CA GLU A 70 17.76 4.90 1.81
C GLU A 70 16.61 4.62 2.79
N GLY A 71 16.95 4.44 4.07
CA GLY A 71 16.00 4.14 5.13
C GLY A 71 15.69 2.64 5.26
N GLY A 72 14.49 2.33 5.77
CA GLY A 72 14.04 0.96 6.02
C GLY A 72 14.60 0.35 7.31
N SER A 73 13.77 0.31 8.34
CA SER A 73 13.75 -0.70 9.41
C SER A 73 12.62 -0.32 10.35
N GLY A 74 11.65 -1.21 10.52
CA GLY A 74 10.53 -0.95 11.40
C GLY A 74 9.69 -2.19 11.61
N ILE A 75 9.06 -2.27 12.78
CA ILE A 75 8.29 -3.45 13.16
C ILE A 75 6.91 -3.40 12.50
N VAL A 76 6.29 -2.23 12.41
CA VAL A 76 4.91 -2.11 11.91
C VAL A 76 4.82 -1.54 10.50
N MET A 77 5.83 -0.78 10.11
CA MET A 77 5.99 -0.25 8.77
C MET A 77 7.45 0.07 8.51
N GLU A 78 7.82 0.15 7.24
CA GLU A 78 9.12 0.64 6.80
C GLU A 78 8.93 1.73 5.76
N THR A 79 9.69 2.81 5.87
CA THR A 79 9.73 3.87 4.86
C THR A 79 11.06 3.83 4.13
N LEU A 80 11.00 3.85 2.80
CA LEU A 80 12.16 4.03 1.93
C LEU A 80 12.11 5.41 1.29
N TYR A 81 13.28 6.00 1.12
CA TYR A 81 13.45 7.36 0.63
C TYR A 81 14.32 7.34 -0.62
N ARG A 82 13.91 8.04 -1.68
CA ARG A 82 14.80 8.30 -2.82
C ARG A 82 14.39 9.58 -3.53
N ASP A 83 15.36 10.44 -3.78
CA ASP A 83 15.20 11.73 -4.47
C ASP A 83 14.12 12.64 -3.85
N GLY A 84 13.98 12.60 -2.53
CA GLY A 84 13.07 13.47 -1.75
C GLY A 84 11.64 12.95 -1.58
N GLU A 85 11.31 11.78 -2.12
CA GLU A 85 9.97 11.16 -2.00
C GLU A 85 10.01 9.83 -1.25
N HIS A 86 8.89 9.45 -0.65
CA HIS A 86 8.78 8.25 0.17
C HIS A 86 8.07 7.08 -0.53
N THR A 87 8.46 5.87 -0.15
CA THR A 87 7.70 4.64 -0.38
C THR A 87 7.53 3.90 0.95
N ASP A 88 6.30 3.88 1.45
CA ASP A 88 5.90 3.22 2.68
C ASP A 88 5.47 1.78 2.44
N PHE A 89 5.92 0.90 3.33
CA PHE A 89 5.55 -0.50 3.42
C PHE A 89 4.79 -0.75 4.71
N TYR A 90 3.52 -1.08 4.60
CA TYR A 90 2.65 -1.39 5.72
C TYR A 90 2.64 -2.90 5.96
N PHE A 91 3.12 -3.33 7.12
CA PHE A 91 3.23 -4.75 7.46
C PHE A 91 1.90 -5.26 8.02
N ILE A 92 1.22 -6.09 7.25
CA ILE A 92 -0.07 -6.68 7.63
C ILE A 92 0.17 -8.02 8.30
N TYR A 93 -0.11 -8.07 9.60
CA TYR A 93 0.01 -9.27 10.42
C TYR A 93 -1.22 -10.15 10.30
N LEU A 94 -1.05 -11.47 10.43
CA LEU A 94 -2.15 -12.40 10.69
C LEU A 94 -2.24 -12.65 12.20
N MET A 95 -3.38 -12.30 12.80
CA MET A 95 -3.67 -12.50 14.22
C MET A 95 -4.96 -13.31 14.35
N GLY A 96 -4.81 -14.63 14.57
CA GLY A 96 -5.95 -15.56 14.50
C GLY A 96 -6.50 -15.62 13.07
N ASN A 97 -7.77 -15.23 12.89
CA ASN A 97 -8.44 -15.19 11.58
C ASN A 97 -8.58 -13.77 11.02
N GLU A 98 -7.80 -12.82 11.54
CA GLU A 98 -7.87 -11.42 11.13
C GLU A 98 -6.52 -10.91 10.66
N ARG A 99 -6.58 -9.93 9.75
CA ARG A 99 -5.41 -9.20 9.30
C ARG A 99 -5.32 -7.89 10.07
N THR A 100 -4.14 -7.52 10.54
CA THR A 100 -3.98 -6.35 11.41
C THR A 100 -2.81 -5.48 10.99
N TRP A 101 -2.99 -4.17 11.14
CA TRP A 101 -1.91 -3.18 11.08
C TRP A 101 -2.03 -2.27 12.29
N LEU A 102 -0.98 -2.18 13.13
CA LEU A 102 -1.09 -1.58 14.47
C LEU A 102 -2.29 -2.18 15.25
N ASN A 103 -3.17 -1.31 15.74
CA ASN A 103 -4.41 -1.68 16.44
C ASN A 103 -5.60 -1.81 15.50
N PHE A 104 -5.41 -1.60 14.19
CA PHE A 104 -6.44 -1.74 13.18
C PHE A 104 -6.59 -3.19 12.79
N ARG A 105 -7.85 -3.64 12.74
CA ARG A 105 -8.21 -5.01 12.41
C ARG A 105 -9.07 -5.01 11.17
N PHE A 106 -8.76 -5.94 10.29
CA PHE A 106 -9.40 -6.12 9.02
C PHE A 106 -9.80 -7.59 8.89
N PRO A 107 -10.94 -7.91 8.29
CA PRO A 107 -11.23 -9.29 7.94
C PRO A 107 -10.20 -9.83 6.97
N ALA A 108 -9.82 -11.08 7.21
CA ALA A 108 -8.80 -11.72 6.40
C ALA A 108 -9.22 -11.82 4.93
N ASP A 109 -10.51 -12.01 4.62
CA ASP A 109 -11.03 -12.21 3.26
C ASP A 109 -10.61 -11.11 2.26
N ALA A 110 -10.58 -9.86 2.71
CA ALA A 110 -10.13 -8.71 1.94
C ALA A 110 -8.68 -8.77 1.49
N PHE A 111 -7.85 -9.45 2.27
CA PHE A 111 -6.43 -9.62 2.02
C PHE A 111 -6.13 -11.01 1.45
N GLU A 112 -6.94 -12.04 1.71
CA GLU A 112 -6.72 -13.39 1.16
C GLU A 112 -7.02 -13.46 -0.35
N THR A 113 -7.91 -12.60 -0.86
CA THR A 113 -8.34 -12.62 -2.28
C THR A 113 -8.07 -11.29 -3.01
N LEU A 114 -6.80 -10.93 -3.21
CA LEU A 114 -6.45 -9.68 -3.90
C LEU A 114 -7.02 -9.61 -5.32
N ASN A 115 -7.53 -8.44 -5.70
CA ASN A 115 -7.94 -8.11 -7.07
C ASN A 115 -6.79 -7.39 -7.80
N THR A 116 -6.99 -7.00 -9.06
CA THR A 116 -5.99 -6.28 -9.85
C THR A 116 -6.55 -5.08 -10.58
N ILE A 117 -5.67 -4.12 -10.89
CA ILE A 117 -5.96 -2.95 -11.72
C ILE A 117 -4.79 -2.67 -12.67
N ARG A 118 -5.08 -2.10 -13.84
CA ARG A 118 -4.06 -1.52 -14.73
C ARG A 118 -3.79 -0.10 -14.31
N PHE A 119 -2.53 0.18 -13.96
CA PHE A 119 -2.08 1.50 -13.50
C PHE A 119 -0.60 1.66 -13.84
N LEU A 120 -0.21 2.82 -14.37
CA LEU A 120 1.16 3.09 -14.86
C LEU A 120 1.67 2.02 -15.83
N ASP A 121 0.84 1.67 -16.82
CA ASP A 121 1.11 0.68 -17.88
C ASP A 121 1.45 -0.74 -17.40
N THR A 122 1.22 -1.05 -16.13
CA THR A 122 1.45 -2.37 -15.55
C THR A 122 0.25 -2.82 -14.71
N THR A 123 0.28 -4.07 -14.28
CA THR A 123 -0.77 -4.66 -13.44
C THR A 123 -0.34 -4.61 -11.97
N TRP A 124 -1.22 -4.08 -11.14
CA TRP A 124 -1.04 -3.96 -9.70
C TRP A 124 -2.07 -4.81 -8.97
N ARG A 125 -1.67 -5.38 -7.83
CA ARG A 125 -2.62 -5.96 -6.89
C ARG A 125 -3.24 -4.85 -6.05
N ILE A 126 -4.51 -5.03 -5.73
CA ILE A 126 -5.31 -4.17 -4.84
C ILE A 126 -6.17 -5.06 -3.92
N LEU A 127 -6.72 -4.49 -2.85
CA LEU A 127 -7.64 -5.21 -1.98
C LEU A 127 -8.90 -5.64 -2.74
N ASN A 128 -9.48 -6.78 -2.35
CA ASN A 128 -10.75 -7.23 -2.92
C ASN A 128 -11.88 -6.27 -2.56
N ASN A 129 -12.92 -6.16 -3.41
CA ASN A 129 -14.04 -5.22 -3.19
C ASN A 129 -13.58 -3.76 -3.01
N PRO A 130 -12.87 -3.19 -4.02
CA PRO A 130 -12.18 -1.90 -3.89
C PRO A 130 -13.09 -0.75 -3.45
N GLU A 131 -14.32 -0.68 -3.96
CA GLU A 131 -15.25 0.38 -3.58
C GLU A 131 -15.64 0.35 -2.10
N LYS A 132 -15.78 -0.86 -1.52
CA LYS A 132 -16.09 -1.04 -0.10
C LYS A 132 -14.91 -0.54 0.74
N TRP A 133 -13.68 -0.89 0.36
CA TRP A 133 -12.47 -0.42 1.03
C TRP A 133 -12.31 1.08 0.97
N LEU A 134 -12.42 1.67 -0.22
CA LEU A 134 -12.25 3.12 -0.39
C LEU A 134 -13.36 3.88 0.34
N SER A 135 -14.60 3.40 0.32
CA SER A 135 -15.67 4.00 1.13
C SER A 135 -15.49 3.84 2.63
N TYR A 136 -14.84 2.77 3.08
CA TYR A 136 -14.58 2.53 4.49
C TYR A 136 -13.45 3.41 5.03
N ILE A 137 -12.35 3.54 4.26
CA ILE A 137 -11.16 4.30 4.66
C ILE A 137 -11.31 5.80 4.41
N TYR A 138 -12.01 6.21 3.36
CA TYR A 138 -12.11 7.61 2.94
C TYR A 138 -13.55 8.16 3.01
N GLY A 139 -14.50 7.42 3.58
CA GLY A 139 -15.90 7.86 3.69
C GLY A 139 -16.69 7.78 2.37
N LYS A 140 -17.99 8.09 2.43
CA LYS A 140 -18.93 7.93 1.29
C LYS A 140 -18.61 8.85 0.11
N ASP A 141 -17.92 9.94 0.36
CA ASP A 141 -17.50 10.98 -0.57
C ASP A 141 -16.12 10.69 -1.21
N TRP A 142 -15.54 9.50 -1.02
CA TRP A 142 -14.21 9.13 -1.52
C TRP A 142 -14.00 9.37 -3.02
N ARG A 143 -15.07 9.31 -3.82
CA ARG A 143 -15.08 9.57 -5.27
C ARG A 143 -14.84 11.03 -5.64
N THR A 144 -15.01 11.94 -4.69
CA THR A 144 -14.74 13.36 -4.87
C THR A 144 -13.33 13.64 -4.36
N PRO A 145 -12.41 14.15 -5.20
CA PRO A 145 -11.10 14.58 -4.75
C PRO A 145 -11.23 15.70 -3.71
N ILE A 146 -10.67 15.47 -2.52
CA ILE A 146 -10.59 16.45 -1.44
C ILE A 146 -9.12 16.61 -1.09
N VAL A 147 -8.58 17.81 -1.30
CA VAL A 147 -7.17 18.12 -1.04
C VAL A 147 -6.88 17.92 0.44
N GLY A 148 -5.78 17.22 0.75
CA GLY A 148 -5.35 16.95 2.13
C GLY A 148 -6.23 15.96 2.90
N LYS A 149 -7.17 15.27 2.25
CA LYS A 149 -7.92 14.21 2.91
C LYS A 149 -7.04 12.99 3.13
N HIS A 150 -6.85 12.62 4.39
CA HIS A 150 -6.09 11.44 4.79
C HIS A 150 -7.01 10.23 5.00
N ALA A 151 -6.41 9.04 5.06
CA ALA A 151 -7.11 7.82 5.43
C ALA A 151 -7.65 7.92 6.86
N GLU A 152 -8.94 7.68 7.03
CA GLU A 152 -9.61 7.62 8.32
C GLU A 152 -9.80 6.15 8.69
N LEU A 153 -8.77 5.55 9.31
CA LEU A 153 -8.84 4.17 9.74
C LEU A 153 -9.82 4.04 10.92
N PRO A 154 -10.95 3.32 10.75
CA PRO A 154 -11.95 3.23 11.79
C PRO A 154 -11.43 2.37 12.95
N ARG A 155 -11.96 2.58 14.16
CA ARG A 155 -11.54 1.77 15.31
C ARG A 155 -12.09 0.35 15.12
N GLY A 156 -11.32 -0.66 15.54
CA GLY A 156 -11.38 -2.05 15.05
C GLY A 156 -12.73 -2.81 15.09
N ASP A 157 -13.81 -2.22 15.61
CA ASP A 157 -15.14 -2.81 15.63
C ASP A 157 -16.04 -2.35 14.46
N ASP A 158 -15.64 -1.30 13.73
CA ASP A 158 -16.51 -0.63 12.74
C ASP A 158 -16.66 -1.40 11.41
N TRP A 159 -15.70 -2.25 11.01
CA TRP A 159 -15.83 -3.05 9.77
C TRP A 159 -16.73 -4.28 9.96
N ARG A 160 -16.67 -4.90 11.15
CA ARG A 160 -17.54 -6.03 11.52
C ARG A 160 -18.98 -5.58 11.83
N GLY A 161 -19.24 -4.28 11.80
CA GLY A 161 -20.40 -3.67 12.43
C GLY A 161 -21.72 -4.27 11.97
N LYS A 162 -22.53 -4.74 12.93
CA LYS A 162 -23.92 -5.21 12.78
C LYS A 162 -24.14 -6.42 11.86
#